data_AF-A0A662SQZ0-F1
#
_entry.id   AF-A0A662SQZ0-F1
#
_cell.length_a   1.000
_cell.length_b   1.000
_cell.length_c   1.000
_cell.angle_alpha   90.00
_cell.angle_beta   90.00
_cell.angle_gamma   90.00
#
_symmetry.space_group_name_H-M   'P 1'
#
loop_
_entity.id
_entity.type
_entity.pdbx_description
1 polymer ?
#
loop_
_entity_poly.entity_id
_entity_poly.type
_entity_poly.pdbx_seq_one_letter_code
_entity_poly.pdbx_strand_id
1 'polypeptide(L)'
;VEEFRSDRWTYKKEFEHERLLEIITGKCTKVSEDVQVCEATYKAEKLLRIIIEVSKGKITDVVISGDFFMEPYTALRLLEEELVGAKLERDELSKKVKSFFEKAGVRLVGAKPEDLVEALMKASERPHL
;
A
#
# COMPACT_ATOMS: atom_id res chain seq x y z
N VAL A 1 -17.73 0.53 29.53
CA VAL A 1 -18.07 1.04 28.18
C VAL A 1 -16.92 1.87 27.60
N GLU A 2 -16.25 2.71 28.40
CA GLU A 2 -15.06 3.48 27.95
C GLU A 2 -13.86 2.59 27.56
N GLU A 3 -13.65 1.46 28.23
CA GLU A 3 -12.55 0.53 27.95
C GLU A 3 -12.55 0.05 26.49
N PHE A 4 -13.73 -0.24 25.92
CA PHE A 4 -13.90 -0.73 24.56
C PHE A 4 -13.59 0.31 23.46
N ARG A 5 -13.49 1.59 23.82
CA ARG A 5 -13.19 2.68 22.88
C ARG A 5 -11.74 3.15 22.95
N SER A 6 -10.95 2.59 23.86
CA SER A 6 -9.53 2.92 23.96
C SER A 6 -8.76 2.33 22.78
N ASP A 7 -7.72 3.02 22.31
CA ASP A 7 -6.80 2.50 21.29
C ASP A 7 -6.16 1.19 21.77
N ARG A 8 -5.89 1.09 23.07
CA ARG A 8 -5.30 -0.10 23.68
C ARG A 8 -6.23 -1.32 23.62
N TRP A 9 -7.55 -1.11 23.61
CA TRP A 9 -8.53 -2.17 23.37
C TRP A 9 -8.71 -2.44 21.87
N THR A 10 -8.86 -1.38 21.08
CA THR A 10 -9.08 -1.45 19.63
C THR A 10 -7.94 -2.17 18.91
N TYR A 11 -6.70 -1.91 19.35
CA TYR A 11 -5.47 -2.46 18.77
C TYR A 11 -4.76 -3.45 19.70
N LYS A 12 -5.52 -4.07 20.63
CA LYS A 12 -4.94 -4.96 21.64
C LYS A 12 -4.10 -6.07 21.03
N LYS A 13 -4.60 -6.67 19.94
CA LYS A 13 -3.90 -7.77 19.25
C LYS A 13 -2.62 -7.28 18.57
N GLU A 14 -2.64 -6.05 18.08
CA GLU A 14 -1.50 -5.41 17.45
C GLU A 14 -0.38 -5.18 18.45
N PHE A 15 -0.70 -4.68 19.65
CA PHE A 15 0.26 -4.55 20.74
C PHE A 15 0.78 -5.90 21.25
N GLU A 16 -0.08 -6.91 21.35
CA GLU A 16 0.31 -8.25 21.84
C GLU A 16 1.20 -9.00 20.83
N HIS A 17 1.13 -8.65 19.54
CA HIS A 17 1.83 -9.33 18.45
C HIS A 17 2.68 -8.40 17.59
N GLU A 18 3.15 -7.28 18.15
CA GLU A 18 3.87 -6.21 17.43
C GLU A 18 4.98 -6.77 16.53
N ARG A 19 5.86 -7.61 17.08
CA ARG A 19 6.94 -8.27 16.32
C ARG A 19 6.44 -9.08 15.11
N LEU A 20 5.34 -9.81 15.26
CA LEU A 20 4.79 -10.61 14.16
C LEU A 20 4.21 -9.68 13.08
N LEU A 21 3.50 -8.64 13.51
CA LEU A 21 2.89 -7.67 12.60
C LEU A 21 3.93 -6.86 11.85
N GLU A 22 5.02 -6.45 12.48
CA GLU A 22 6.16 -5.80 11.80
C GLU A 22 6.72 -6.68 10.68
N ILE A 23 6.90 -7.98 10.93
CA ILE A 23 7.44 -8.93 9.93
C ILE A 23 6.51 -9.09 8.72
N ILE A 24 5.19 -9.07 8.92
CA ILE A 24 4.23 -9.20 7.80
C ILE A 24 3.85 -7.85 7.16
N THR A 25 4.25 -6.72 7.77
CA THR A 25 3.89 -5.39 7.28
C THR A 25 4.50 -5.14 5.89
N GLY A 26 5.68 -5.69 5.64
CA GLY A 26 6.35 -5.63 4.34
C GLY A 26 7.26 -6.83 4.14
N LYS A 27 7.20 -7.47 2.97
CA LYS A 27 8.06 -8.59 2.60
C LYS A 27 8.43 -8.50 1.13
N CYS A 28 9.71 -8.64 0.82
CA CYS A 28 10.21 -8.70 -0.55
C CYS A 28 10.88 -10.04 -0.84
N THR A 29 10.48 -10.70 -1.92
CA THR A 29 11.09 -11.95 -2.41
C THR A 29 11.80 -11.67 -3.74
N LYS A 30 13.09 -11.99 -3.82
CA LYS A 30 13.83 -11.95 -5.10
C LYS A 30 13.46 -13.18 -5.94
N VAL A 31 12.89 -12.96 -7.12
CA VAL A 31 12.46 -14.03 -8.04
C VAL A 31 13.55 -14.33 -9.07
N SER A 32 14.23 -13.30 -9.57
CA SER A 32 15.37 -13.42 -10.48
C SER A 32 16.40 -12.34 -10.19
N GLU A 33 17.50 -12.29 -10.96
CA GLU A 33 18.57 -11.30 -10.77
C GLU A 33 18.04 -9.87 -10.71
N ASP A 34 17.11 -9.55 -11.61
CA ASP A 34 16.56 -8.21 -11.85
C ASP A 34 15.12 -8.04 -11.36
N VAL A 35 14.43 -9.10 -10.90
CA VAL A 35 12.99 -9.06 -10.55
C VAL A 35 12.78 -9.41 -9.07
N GLN A 36 12.02 -8.56 -8.40
CA GLN A 36 11.57 -8.75 -7.03
C GLN A 36 10.06 -8.61 -6.95
N VAL A 37 9.42 -9.46 -6.16
CA VAL A 37 8.00 -9.33 -5.82
C VAL A 37 7.90 -8.96 -4.35
N CYS A 38 7.27 -7.84 -4.05
CA CYS A 38 7.09 -7.37 -2.70
C CYS A 38 5.61 -7.23 -2.35
N GLU A 39 5.28 -7.54 -1.11
CA GLU A 39 3.95 -7.40 -0.54
C GLU A 39 4.00 -6.52 0.71
N ALA A 40 2.99 -5.70 0.92
CA ALA A 40 2.77 -4.98 2.17
C ALA A 40 1.31 -4.97 2.57
N THR A 41 1.09 -4.98 3.88
CA THR A 41 -0.21 -4.71 4.49
C THR A 41 -0.12 -3.40 5.26
N TYR A 42 -0.97 -2.45 4.91
CA TYR A 42 -1.01 -1.11 5.51
C TYR A 42 -2.41 -0.84 6.07
N LYS A 43 -2.48 -0.45 7.34
CA LYS A 43 -3.73 -0.09 8.00
C LYS A 43 -3.88 1.43 8.01
N ALA A 44 -4.72 1.93 7.11
CA ALA A 44 -5.26 3.29 7.16
C ALA A 44 -6.52 3.29 8.06
N GLU A 45 -7.54 4.09 7.72
CA GLU A 45 -8.88 3.89 8.28
C GLU A 45 -9.38 2.46 7.93
N LYS A 46 -9.12 2.03 6.70
CA LYS A 46 -9.35 0.67 6.21
C LYS A 46 -8.03 0.00 5.79
N LEU A 47 -8.10 -1.30 5.55
CA LEU A 47 -6.96 -2.13 5.19
C LEU A 47 -6.61 -1.96 3.71
N LEU A 48 -5.34 -1.70 3.46
CA LEU A 48 -4.71 -1.73 2.14
C LEU A 48 -3.74 -2.92 2.10
N ARG A 49 -3.78 -3.68 1.02
CA ARG A 49 -2.83 -4.75 0.70
C ARG A 49 -2.27 -4.47 -0.66
N ILE A 50 -0.95 -4.35 -0.74
CA ILE A 50 -0.25 -4.01 -1.96
C ILE A 50 0.69 -5.15 -2.30
N ILE A 51 0.68 -5.56 -3.56
CA ILE A 51 1.67 -6.46 -4.13
C ILE A 51 2.27 -5.73 -5.34
N ILE A 52 3.58 -5.62 -5.40
CA ILE A 52 4.30 -5.00 -6.50
C ILE A 52 5.32 -5.97 -7.07
N GLU A 53 5.40 -6.03 -8.39
CA GLU A 53 6.56 -6.55 -9.09
C GLU A 53 7.47 -5.37 -9.45
N VAL A 54 8.76 -5.51 -9.13
CA VAL A 54 9.76 -4.48 -9.36
C VAL A 54 10.88 -5.06 -10.20
N SER A 55 11.20 -4.39 -11.31
CA SER A 55 12.39 -4.68 -12.08
C SER A 55 13.21 -3.43 -12.35
N LYS A 56 14.52 -3.51 -12.09
CA LYS A 56 15.48 -2.40 -12.29
C LYS A 56 15.03 -1.09 -11.64
N GLY A 57 14.43 -1.18 -10.44
CA GLY A 57 13.95 -0.04 -9.65
C GLY A 57 12.62 0.57 -10.13
N LYS A 58 11.93 -0.08 -11.06
CA LYS A 58 10.62 0.36 -11.57
C LYS A 58 9.55 -0.68 -11.30
N ILE A 59 8.33 -0.22 -11.06
CA ILE A 59 7.15 -1.06 -10.94
C ILE A 59 6.84 -1.65 -12.32
N THR A 60 6.87 -2.97 -12.45
CA THR A 60 6.47 -3.67 -13.68
C THR A 60 5.04 -4.16 -13.61
N ASP A 61 4.54 -4.44 -12.40
CA ASP A 61 3.15 -4.79 -12.14
C ASP A 61 2.76 -4.39 -10.72
N VAL A 62 1.47 -4.13 -10.47
CA VAL A 62 0.96 -3.76 -9.15
C VAL A 62 -0.47 -4.22 -8.96
N VAL A 63 -0.74 -4.79 -7.79
CA VAL A 63 -2.08 -5.14 -7.32
C VAL A 63 -2.34 -4.40 -6.01
N ILE A 64 -3.40 -3.62 -5.99
CA ILE A 64 -3.89 -2.90 -4.81
C ILE A 64 -5.23 -3.52 -4.42
N SER A 65 -5.34 -4.00 -3.19
CA SER A 65 -6.54 -4.66 -2.68
C SER A 65 -6.80 -4.31 -1.22
N GLY A 66 -7.94 -4.70 -0.67
CA GLY A 66 -8.32 -4.35 0.69
C GLY A 66 -9.82 -4.24 0.87
N ASP A 67 -10.25 -3.62 1.97
CA ASP A 67 -11.66 -3.35 2.29
C ASP A 67 -12.05 -1.86 2.10
N PHE A 68 -11.18 -1.07 1.48
CA PHE A 68 -11.45 0.31 1.04
C PHE A 68 -12.41 0.36 -0.16
N PHE A 69 -13.01 1.53 -0.38
CA PHE A 69 -13.89 1.74 -1.52
C PHE A 69 -13.34 2.83 -2.43
N MET A 70 -13.36 2.56 -3.74
CA MET A 70 -13.02 3.53 -4.77
C MET A 70 -14.15 3.59 -5.80
N GLU A 71 -14.55 4.80 -6.18
CA GLU A 71 -15.63 5.04 -7.15
C GLU A 71 -15.15 6.01 -8.23
N PRO A 72 -15.34 5.71 -9.53
CA PRO A 72 -15.96 4.49 -10.07
C PRO A 72 -15.12 3.24 -9.80
N TYR A 73 -15.74 2.05 -9.88
CA TYR A 73 -15.05 0.77 -9.61
C TYR A 73 -13.85 0.52 -10.54
N THR A 74 -13.84 1.17 -11.72
CA THR A 74 -12.74 1.11 -12.69
C THR A 74 -11.52 1.93 -12.29
N ALA A 75 -11.67 2.88 -11.35
CA ALA A 75 -10.59 3.80 -10.98
C ALA A 75 -9.40 3.07 -10.37
N LEU A 76 -9.63 2.00 -9.60
CA LEU A 76 -8.54 1.24 -8.99
C LEU A 76 -7.62 0.63 -10.04
N ARG A 77 -8.21 0.03 -11.08
CA ARG A 77 -7.47 -0.53 -12.20
C ARG A 77 -6.70 0.54 -12.98
N LEU A 78 -7.30 1.70 -13.20
CA LEU A 78 -6.63 2.81 -13.89
C LEU A 78 -5.45 3.35 -13.06
N LEU A 79 -5.58 3.38 -11.73
CA LEU A 79 -4.47 3.74 -10.85
C LEU A 79 -3.33 2.74 -10.94
N GLU A 80 -3.63 1.43 -10.92
CA GLU A 80 -2.63 0.37 -11.09
C GLU A 80 -1.89 0.53 -12.42
N GLU A 81 -2.61 0.75 -13.52
CA GLU A 81 -2.04 0.99 -14.85
C GLU A 81 -1.14 2.25 -14.89
N GLU A 82 -1.54 3.35 -14.23
CA GLU A 82 -0.72 4.57 -14.15
C GLU A 82 0.55 4.40 -13.31
N LEU A 83 0.56 3.47 -12.35
CA LEU A 83 1.71 3.16 -11.50
C LEU A 83 2.75 2.28 -12.22
N VAL A 84 2.35 1.49 -13.22
CA VAL A 84 3.28 0.70 -14.03
C VAL A 84 4.30 1.63 -14.74
N GLY A 85 5.57 1.24 -14.67
CA GLY A 85 6.71 1.99 -15.19
C GLY A 85 7.21 3.11 -14.28
N ALA A 86 6.50 3.42 -13.18
CA ALA A 86 6.95 4.37 -12.18
C ALA A 86 8.20 3.87 -11.46
N LYS A 87 9.13 4.78 -11.16
CA LYS A 87 10.19 4.46 -10.22
C LYS A 87 9.63 4.33 -8.82
N LEU A 88 10.25 3.45 -8.05
CA LEU A 88 9.92 3.25 -6.65
C LEU A 88 10.55 4.34 -5.78
N GLU A 89 10.16 5.59 -6.04
CA GLU A 89 10.61 6.78 -5.34
C GLU A 89 9.38 7.54 -4.81
N ARG A 90 9.43 7.94 -3.54
CA ARG A 90 8.32 8.61 -2.85
C ARG A 90 7.77 9.81 -3.64
N ASP A 91 8.66 10.64 -4.18
CA ASP A 91 8.27 11.84 -4.93
C ASP A 91 7.57 11.52 -6.25
N GLU A 92 8.02 10.48 -6.96
CA GLU A 92 7.43 10.06 -8.23
C GLU A 92 6.06 9.42 -8.02
N LEU A 93 5.95 8.51 -7.04
CA LEU A 93 4.69 7.89 -6.66
C LEU A 93 3.69 8.92 -6.15
N SER A 94 4.11 9.85 -5.28
CA SER A 94 3.25 10.93 -4.78
C SER A 94 2.69 11.79 -5.91
N LYS A 95 3.51 12.14 -6.91
CA LYS A 95 3.07 12.92 -8.07
C LYS A 95 2.06 12.16 -8.92
N LYS A 96 2.33 10.88 -9.22
CA LYS A 96 1.43 10.02 -10.00
C LYS A 96 0.09 9.84 -9.30
N VAL A 97 0.11 9.47 -8.03
CA VAL A 97 -1.10 9.27 -7.22
C VAL A 97 -1.90 10.58 -7.13
N LYS A 98 -1.27 11.71 -6.79
CA LYS A 98 -1.97 13.01 -6.75
C LYS A 98 -2.56 13.39 -8.10
N SER A 99 -1.79 13.27 -9.17
CA SER A 99 -2.27 13.58 -10.52
C SER A 99 -3.46 12.70 -10.92
N PHE A 100 -3.47 11.43 -10.51
CA PHE A 100 -4.60 10.53 -10.76
C PHE A 100 -5.88 11.03 -10.10
N PHE A 101 -5.82 11.44 -8.82
CA PHE A 101 -6.99 11.99 -8.12
C PHE A 101 -7.39 13.40 -8.58
N GLU A 102 -6.44 14.21 -9.08
CA GLU A 102 -6.70 15.54 -9.66
C GLU A 102 -7.40 15.49 -11.02
N LYS A 103 -7.19 14.43 -11.82
CA LYS A 103 -7.78 14.25 -13.16
C LYS A 103 -9.31 13.96 -13.16
N ALA A 104 -9.97 14.15 -12.02
CA ALA A 104 -11.40 14.18 -11.76
C ALA A 104 -12.12 12.82 -11.58
N GLY A 105 -13.14 12.85 -10.70
CA GLY A 105 -14.20 11.84 -10.60
C GLY A 105 -13.95 10.68 -9.64
N VAL A 106 -12.73 10.52 -9.12
CA VAL A 106 -12.40 9.41 -8.22
C VAL A 106 -12.68 9.78 -6.77
N ARG A 107 -13.58 9.04 -6.12
CA ARG A 107 -13.78 9.09 -4.67
C ARG A 107 -13.09 7.91 -4.03
N LEU A 108 -12.29 8.18 -3.00
CA LEU A 108 -11.67 7.16 -2.15
C LEU A 108 -12.26 7.27 -0.74
N VAL A 109 -12.74 6.15 -0.20
CA VAL A 109 -13.33 6.05 1.14
C VAL A 109 -12.63 4.96 1.94
N GLY A 110 -12.21 5.29 3.16
CA GLY A 110 -11.44 4.40 4.03
C GLY A 110 -9.93 4.48 3.84
N ALA A 111 -9.44 5.34 2.95
CA ALA A 111 -8.03 5.67 2.80
C ALA A 111 -7.90 7.07 2.19
N LYS A 112 -6.70 7.64 2.27
CA LYS A 112 -6.31 8.87 1.58
C LYS A 112 -5.30 8.56 0.48
N PRO A 113 -5.15 9.45 -0.52
CA PRO A 113 -4.09 9.32 -1.53
C PRO A 113 -2.70 9.13 -0.92
N GLU A 114 -2.43 9.80 0.21
CA GLU A 114 -1.16 9.66 0.94
C GLU A 114 -0.97 8.26 1.52
N ASP A 115 -2.04 7.60 1.99
CA ASP A 115 -1.97 6.24 2.54
C ASP A 115 -1.58 5.22 1.46
N LEU A 116 -2.00 5.43 0.21
CA LEU A 116 -1.59 4.59 -0.92
C LEU A 116 -0.09 4.72 -1.19
N VAL A 117 0.45 5.94 -1.11
CA VAL A 117 1.90 6.17 -1.25
C VAL A 117 2.66 5.50 -0.10
N GLU A 118 2.21 5.68 1.15
CA GLU A 118 2.84 5.02 2.29
C GLU A 118 2.81 3.49 2.15
N ALA A 119 1.68 2.92 1.74
CA ALA A 119 1.55 1.49 1.53
C ALA A 119 2.50 0.97 0.42
N LEU A 120 2.66 1.72 -0.68
CA LEU A 120 3.61 1.40 -1.75
C LEU A 120 5.06 1.48 -1.24
N MET A 121 5.39 2.49 -0.45
CA MET A 121 6.71 2.63 0.15
C MET A 121 7.00 1.49 1.13
N LYS A 122 6.04 1.11 1.98
CA LYS A 122 6.17 -0.04 2.87
C LYS A 122 6.37 -1.36 2.12
N ALA A 123 5.75 -1.52 0.96
CA ALA A 123 6.00 -2.68 0.11
C ALA A 123 7.46 -2.73 -0.37
N SER A 124 8.09 -1.57 -0.60
CA SER A 124 9.48 -1.50 -1.04
C SER A 124 10.52 -1.57 0.06
N GLU A 125 10.11 -1.26 1.30
CA GLU A 125 10.97 -1.37 2.46
C GLU A 125 11.30 -2.84 2.66
N ARG A 126 12.57 -3.19 2.44
CA ARG A 126 13.05 -4.52 2.78
C ARG A 126 12.97 -4.66 4.30
N PRO A 127 12.20 -5.61 4.85
CA PRO A 127 12.40 -5.97 6.24
C PRO A 127 13.86 -6.39 6.38
N HIS A 128 14.58 -5.70 7.25
CA HIS A 128 15.95 -6.05 7.59
C HIS A 128 15.91 -7.47 8.16
N LEU A 129 16.45 -8.45 7.43
CA LEU A 129 16.72 -9.79 7.96
C LEU A 129 18.01 -9.76 8.75
#